data_AF-A0A943S7P9-F1
#
_entry.id   AF-A0A943S7P9-F1
#
_cell.length_a   1.000
_cell.length_b   1.000
_cell.length_c   1.000
_cell.angle_alpha   90.00
_cell.angle_beta   90.00
_cell.angle_gamma   90.00
#
_symmetry.space_group_name_H-M   'P 1'
#
loop_
_entity.id
_entity.type
_entity.pdbx_description
1 polymer ?
#
loop_
_entity_poly.entity_id
_entity_poly.type
_entity_poly.pdbx_seq_one_letter_code
_entity_poly.pdbx_strand_id
1 'polypeptide(L)'
;MSENIKDVNGIDSARLLSYLERIERLEEERKALQIDIKEVFEEAKSANFDVKAIKELLKIRKKDELERQEQEYVVEQYRRALGID
;
A
#
# COMPACT_ATOMS: atom_id res chain seq x y z
N MET A 1 -33.09 4.44 14.44
CA MET A 1 -33.57 4.41 13.04
C MET A 1 -32.80 3.31 12.35
N SER A 2 -33.39 2.13 12.27
CA SER A 2 -32.79 0.95 11.64
C SER A 2 -33.89 0.32 10.80
N GLU A 3 -34.33 1.05 9.77
CA GLU A 3 -35.31 0.52 8.83
C GLU A 3 -34.60 -0.47 7.90
N ASN A 4 -35.03 -1.73 8.01
CA ASN A 4 -34.91 -2.83 7.05
C ASN A 4 -34.16 -2.48 5.77
N ILE A 5 -32.86 -2.79 5.75
CA ILE A 5 -32.08 -2.81 4.51
C ILE A 5 -32.62 -3.99 3.70
N LYS A 6 -33.56 -3.71 2.79
CA LYS A 6 -34.19 -4.73 1.96
C LYS A 6 -33.14 -5.41 1.09
N ASP A 7 -33.14 -6.74 1.09
CA ASP A 7 -32.46 -7.56 0.10
C ASP A 7 -33.06 -7.24 -1.28
N VAL A 8 -32.38 -6.40 -2.06
CA VAL A 8 -32.77 -6.14 -3.45
C VAL A 8 -32.10 -7.21 -4.31
N ASN A 9 -32.90 -8.05 -4.99
CA ASN A 9 -32.41 -9.07 -5.94
C ASN A 9 -31.36 -10.05 -5.38
N GLY A 10 -31.48 -10.45 -4.10
CA GLY A 10 -30.55 -11.39 -3.47
C GLY A 10 -29.17 -10.80 -3.12
N ILE A 11 -29.04 -9.47 -3.15
CA ILE A 11 -27.85 -8.77 -2.69
C ILE A 11 -27.96 -8.55 -1.17
N ASP A 12 -26.99 -9.08 -0.43
CA ASP A 12 -26.80 -8.80 0.99
C ASP A 12 -26.31 -7.35 1.16
N SER A 13 -27.29 -6.46 1.29
CA SER A 13 -27.07 -5.03 1.36
C SER A 13 -26.30 -4.61 2.62
N ALA A 14 -26.40 -5.36 3.73
CA ALA A 14 -25.62 -5.10 4.95
C ALA A 14 -24.13 -5.38 4.73
N ARG A 15 -23.81 -6.49 4.06
CA ARG A 15 -22.42 -6.81 3.69
C ARG A 15 -21.85 -5.82 2.69
N LEU A 16 -22.65 -5.37 1.72
CA LEU A 16 -22.24 -4.33 0.78
C LEU A 16 -21.91 -3.01 1.50
N LEU A 17 -22.78 -2.54 2.40
CA LEU A 17 -22.52 -1.34 3.20
C LEU A 17 -21.24 -1.47 4.04
N SER A 18 -21.02 -2.62 4.67
CA SER A 18 -19.78 -2.87 5.43
C SER A 18 -18.52 -2.76 4.56
N TYR A 19 -18.56 -3.21 3.31
CA TYR A 19 -17.44 -3.03 2.40
C TYR A 19 -17.22 -1.55 2.04
N LEU A 20 -18.29 -0.82 1.75
CA LEU A 20 -18.22 0.61 1.41
C LEU A 20 -17.62 1.42 2.57
N GLU A 21 -18.15 1.27 3.79
CA GLU A 21 -17.67 2.00 4.96
C GLU A 21 -16.18 1.72 5.26
N ARG A 22 -15.73 0.48 5.06
CA ARG A 22 -14.32 0.10 5.24
C ARG A 22 -13.44 0.71 4.15
N ILE A 23 -13.90 0.74 2.90
CA ILE A 23 -13.17 1.35 1.79
C ILE A 23 -13.06 2.86 1.98
N GLU A 24 -14.14 3.53 2.36
CA GLU A 24 -14.15 4.98 2.60
C GLU A 24 -13.16 5.37 3.70
N ARG A 25 -13.13 4.63 4.80
CA ARG A 25 -12.13 4.85 5.86
C ARG A 25 -10.70 4.67 5.36
N LEU A 26 -10.42 3.61 4.60
CA LEU A 26 -9.09 3.37 4.02
C LEU A 26 -8.70 4.46 3.01
N GLU A 27 -9.67 4.99 2.26
CA GLU A 27 -9.48 6.11 1.34
C GLU A 27 -9.12 7.41 2.08
N GLU A 28 -9.77 7.69 3.21
CA GLU A 28 -9.44 8.81 4.09
C GLU A 28 -8.03 8.67 4.68
N GLU A 29 -7.69 7.50 5.22
CA GLU A 29 -6.35 7.20 5.75
C GLU A 29 -5.28 7.34 4.65
N ARG A 30 -5.53 6.81 3.45
CA ARG A 30 -4.63 6.94 2.31
C ARG A 30 -4.44 8.41 1.92
N LYS A 31 -5.49 9.21 1.96
CA LYS A 31 -5.43 10.65 1.65
C LYS A 31 -4.59 11.40 2.69
N ALA A 32 -4.77 11.10 3.98
CA ALA A 32 -3.94 11.67 5.05
C ALA A 32 -2.45 11.34 4.84
N LEU A 33 -2.12 10.07 4.60
CA LEU A 33 -0.74 9.64 4.32
C LEU A 33 -0.15 10.31 3.07
N GLN A 34 -0.96 10.54 2.03
CA GLN A 34 -0.50 11.27 0.83
C GLN A 34 -0.18 12.74 1.13
N ILE A 35 -0.92 13.37 2.04
CA ILE A 35 -0.64 14.73 2.49
C ILE A 35 0.69 14.74 3.26
N ASP A 36 0.87 13.84 4.22
CA ASP A 36 2.11 13.74 5.00
C ASP A 36 3.34 13.52 4.09
N ILE A 37 3.23 12.61 3.11
CA ILE A 37 4.30 12.38 2.12
C ILE A 37 4.61 13.66 1.34
N LYS A 38 3.58 14.43 0.96
CA LYS A 38 3.76 15.69 0.24
C LYS A 38 4.47 16.73 1.13
N GLU A 39 4.10 16.83 2.40
CA GLU A 39 4.75 17.73 3.36
C GLU A 39 6.24 17.41 3.49
N VAL A 40 6.61 16.13 3.61
CA VAL A 40 8.03 15.70 3.62
C VAL A 40 8.78 16.12 2.35
N PHE A 41 8.15 16.05 1.18
CA PHE A 41 8.77 16.53 -0.06
C PHE A 41 8.94 18.06 -0.08
N GLU A 42 7.99 18.82 0.46
CA GLU A 42 8.11 20.28 0.55
C GLU A 42 9.15 20.70 1.61
N GLU A 43 9.28 19.95 2.72
CA GLU A 43 10.38 20.12 3.67
C GLU A 43 11.74 19.89 3.00
N ALA A 44 11.89 18.78 2.26
CA ALA A 44 13.12 18.48 1.53
C ALA A 44 13.46 19.59 0.53
N LYS A 45 12.46 20.12 -0.18
CA LYS A 45 12.62 21.25 -1.08
C LYS A 45 13.05 22.51 -0.34
N SER A 46 12.45 22.81 0.81
CA SER A 46 12.80 23.95 1.66
C SER A 46 14.22 23.84 2.22
N ALA A 47 14.70 22.61 2.44
CA ALA A 47 16.08 22.29 2.80
C ALA A 47 17.05 22.27 1.60
N ASN A 48 16.63 22.75 0.42
CA ASN A 48 17.40 22.82 -0.83
C ASN A 48 17.82 21.46 -1.43
N PHE A 49 17.11 20.37 -1.15
CA PHE A 49 17.32 19.10 -1.85
C PHE A 49 16.58 19.05 -3.20
N ASP A 50 17.14 18.32 -4.16
CA ASP A 50 16.46 18.02 -5.43
C ASP A 50 15.40 16.92 -5.21
N VAL A 51 14.14 17.33 -5.13
CA VAL A 51 12.98 16.45 -4.97
C VAL A 51 12.85 15.43 -6.12
N LYS A 52 13.27 15.76 -7.35
CA LYS A 52 13.24 14.81 -8.47
C LYS A 52 14.25 13.69 -8.24
N ALA A 53 15.45 14.04 -7.78
CA ALA A 53 16.47 13.07 -7.42
C ALA A 53 16.02 12.15 -6.28
N ILE A 54 15.39 12.70 -5.22
CA ILE A 54 14.83 11.90 -4.12
C ILE A 54 13.77 10.90 -4.64
N LYS A 55 12.85 11.35 -5.50
CA LYS A 55 11.83 10.47 -6.08
C LYS A 55 12.44 9.34 -6.91
N GLU A 56 13.51 9.61 -7.64
CA GLU A 56 14.21 8.59 -8.41
C GLU A 56 14.93 7.59 -7.50
N LEU A 57 15.59 8.07 -6.43
CA LEU A 57 16.19 7.22 -5.41
C LEU A 57 15.15 6.29 -4.76
N LEU A 58 13.95 6.79 -4.45
CA LEU A 58 12.86 5.95 -3.91
C LEU A 58 12.44 4.84 -4.89
N LYS A 59 12.37 5.13 -6.20
CA LYS A 59 12.06 4.10 -7.21
C LYS A 59 13.16 3.07 -7.32
N ILE A 60 14.43 3.50 -7.36
CA ILE A 60 15.60 2.61 -7.40
C ILE A 60 15.57 1.68 -6.18
N ARG A 61 15.40 2.24 -4.98
CA ARG A 61 15.31 1.45 -3.74
C ARG A 61 14.17 0.44 -3.76
N LYS A 62 13.01 0.81 -4.33
CA LYS A 62 11.88 -0.11 -4.47
C LYS A 62 12.20 -1.25 -5.44
N LYS A 63 12.92 -0.97 -6.53
CA LYS A 63 13.37 -1.98 -7.49
C LYS A 63 14.41 -2.92 -6.86
N ASP A 64 15.41 -2.36 -6.18
CA ASP A 64 16.44 -3.15 -5.48
C ASP A 64 15.82 -4.07 -4.41
N GLU A 65 14.78 -3.61 -3.71
CA GLU A 65 14.03 -4.43 -2.75
C GLU A 65 13.33 -5.61 -3.42
N LEU A 66 12.63 -5.37 -4.53
CA LEU A 66 11.94 -6.42 -5.29
C LEU A 66 12.94 -7.44 -5.84
N GLU A 67 14.04 -6.98 -6.43
CA GLU A 67 15.09 -7.86 -6.93
C GLU A 67 15.71 -8.70 -5.81
N ARG A 68 15.94 -8.11 -4.62
CA ARG A 68 16.44 -8.86 -3.46
C ARG A 68 15.44 -9.91 -2.99
N GLN A 69 14.15 -9.58 -2.92
CA GLN A 69 13.10 -10.53 -2.53
C GLN A 69 12.98 -11.68 -3.53
N GLU A 70 13.10 -11.39 -4.84
CA GLU A 70 13.12 -12.43 -5.87
C GLU A 70 14.35 -13.35 -5.72
N GLN A 71 15.53 -12.77 -5.47
CA GLN A 71 16.75 -13.55 -5.23
C GLN A 71 16.62 -14.41 -3.96
N GLU A 72 16.15 -13.83 -2.85
CA GLU A 72 15.90 -14.54 -1.60
C GLU A 72 14.91 -15.68 -1.81
N TYR A 73 13.83 -15.44 -2.55
CA TYR A 73 12.85 -16.47 -2.87
C TYR A 73 13.48 -17.63 -3.65
N VAL A 74 14.29 -17.34 -4.66
CA VAL A 74 15.00 -18.37 -5.44
C VAL A 74 15.97 -19.15 -4.56
N VAL A 75 16.78 -18.46 -3.76
CA VAL A 75 17.73 -19.09 -2.83
C VAL A 75 17.01 -19.98 -1.83
N GLU A 76 15.89 -19.51 -1.27
CA GLU A 76 15.04 -20.24 -0.36
C GLU A 76 14.49 -21.54 -0.99
N GLN A 77 14.09 -21.51 -2.27
CA GLN A 77 13.68 -22.73 -2.97
C GLN A 77 14.81 -23.76 -3.06
N TYR A 78 16.03 -23.32 -3.40
CA TYR A 78 17.18 -24.22 -3.48
C TYR A 78 17.60 -24.74 -2.11
N ARG A 79 17.57 -23.90 -1.06
CA ARG A 79 17.83 -24.30 0.32
C ARG A 79 16.92 -25.43 0.77
N ARG A 80 15.61 -25.27 0.57
CA ARG A 80 14.61 -26.31 0.84
C ARG A 80 14.86 -27.59 0.05
N ALA A 81 15.20 -27.47 -1.24
CA ALA A 81 15.50 -28.64 -2.08
C ALA A 81 16.74 -29.41 -1.60
N LEU A 82 17.70 -28.71 -1.00
CA LEU A 82 18.93 -29.30 -0.44
C LEU A 82 18.78 -29.73 1.03
N GLY A 83 17.64 -29.47 1.68
CA GLY A 83 17.43 -29.74 3.11
C GLY A 83 18.34 -28.90 4.01
N ILE A 84 18.68 -27.69 3.56
CA ILE A 84 19.49 -26.72 4.31
C ILE A 84 18.55 -25.61 4.78
N ASP A 85 18.46 -25.42 6.10
CA ASP A 85 17.76 -24.30 6.74
C ASP A 85 18.76 -23.20 7.17
#